data_AF-A0A3D2M1U0-F1
#
_entry.id   AF-A0A3D2M1U0-F1
#
_cell.length_a   1.000
_cell.length_b   1.000
_cell.length_c   1.000
_cell.angle_alpha   90.00
_cell.angle_beta   90.00
_cell.angle_gamma   90.00
#
_symmetry.space_group_name_H-M   'P 1'
#
loop_
_entity.id
_entity.type
_entity.pdbx_description
1 polymer ?
#
loop_
_entity_poly.entity_id
_entity_poly.type
_entity_poly.pdbx_seq_one_letter_code
_entity_poly.pdbx_strand_id
1 'polypeptide(L)' 'VLWLPDYMSKEPLERGELVPLFETWQLDPMPMYIAFPPNRHISAKLRVFIDWVAELMAQQAPVADRRGS' A
#
# COMPACT_ATOMS: atom_id res chain seq x y z
N VAL A 1 7.89 17.74 -8.33
CA VAL A 1 8.34 16.55 -7.57
C VAL A 1 7.11 15.98 -6.89
N LEU A 2 6.79 14.71 -7.15
CA LEU A 2 5.62 14.01 -6.62
C LEU A 2 6.12 12.94 -5.65
N TRP A 3 5.38 12.68 -4.58
CA TRP A 3 5.66 11.58 -3.65
C TRP A 3 4.61 10.50 -3.88
N LEU A 4 5.04 9.34 -4.38
CA LEU A 4 4.16 8.23 -4.73
C LEU A 4 4.60 6.98 -3.97
N PRO A 5 3.65 6.20 -3.41
CA PRO A 5 3.96 4.86 -2.91
C PRO A 5 4.54 3.98 -4.02
N ASP A 6 5.41 3.04 -3.65
CA ASP A 6 6.11 2.16 -4.60
C ASP A 6 5.16 1.39 -5.52
N TYR A 7 4.03 0.91 -4.98
CA TYR A 7 3.04 0.18 -5.78
C TYR A 7 2.39 1.04 -6.88
N MET A 8 2.41 2.37 -6.77
CA MET A 8 1.90 3.30 -7.78
C MET A 8 2.99 3.79 -8.73
N SER A 9 4.23 3.90 -8.26
CA SER A 9 5.35 4.43 -9.05
C SER A 9 6.03 3.37 -9.92
N LYS A 10 5.89 2.08 -9.60
CA LYS A 10 6.57 0.98 -10.30
C LYS A 10 6.36 0.99 -11.82
N GLU A 11 5.12 1.07 -12.28
CA GLU A 11 4.81 1.00 -13.71
C GLU A 11 5.33 2.23 -14.49
N PRO A 12 5.11 3.48 -14.06
CA PRO A 12 5.71 4.64 -14.73
C PRO A 12 7.25 4.70 -14.63
N LEU A 13 7.85 4.15 -13.55
CA LEU A 13 9.31 4.00 -13.43
C LEU A 13 9.85 3.03 -14.49
N GLU A 14 9.23 1.87 -14.64
CA GLU A 14 9.60 0.87 -15.66
C GLU A 14 9.46 1.43 -17.09
N ARG A 15 8.48 2.32 -17.32
CA ARG A 15 8.30 3.02 -18.61
C ARG A 15 9.24 4.21 -18.82
N GLY A 16 10.05 4.59 -17.82
CA GLY A 16 10.95 5.75 -17.88
C GLY A 16 10.24 7.11 -17.85
N GLU A 17 8.95 7.14 -17.48
CA GLU A 17 8.18 8.37 -17.31
C GLU A 17 8.47 9.06 -15.97
N LEU A 18 8.97 8.29 -15.00
CA LEU A 18 9.43 8.77 -13.70
C LEU A 18 10.93 8.52 -13.55
N VAL A 19 11.59 9.43 -12.82
CA VAL A 19 12.99 9.29 -12.41
C VAL A 19 13.03 9.35 -10.88
N PRO A 20 13.66 8.37 -10.20
CA PRO A 20 13.83 8.39 -8.76
C PRO A 20 14.63 9.62 -8.31
N LEU A 21 14.21 10.22 -7.21
CA LEU A 21 14.94 11.31 -6.54
C LEU A 21 15.11 10.94 -5.07
N PHE A 22 16.27 11.28 -4.51
CA PHE A 22 16.56 11.07 -3.08
C PHE A 22 16.45 9.60 -2.64
N GLU A 23 17.01 8.67 -3.40
CA GLU A 23 16.94 7.22 -3.11
C GLU A 23 17.49 6.81 -1.73
N THR A 24 18.35 7.64 -1.13
CA THR A 24 18.90 7.43 0.22
C THR A 24 17.99 7.95 1.34
N TRP A 25 16.92 8.66 1.00
CA TRP A 25 15.97 9.22 1.95
C TRP A 25 14.68 8.40 1.96
N GLN A 26 14.32 7.87 3.12
CA GLN A 26 13.08 7.13 3.31
C GLN A 26 12.04 8.01 3.97
N LEU A 27 10.82 7.98 3.43
CA LEU A 27 9.64 8.53 4.07
C LEU A 27 9.08 7.54 5.08
N ASP A 28 8.44 8.09 6.12
CA ASP A 28 7.67 7.26 7.04
C ASP A 28 6.58 6.47 6.28
N PRO A 29 6.41 5.17 6.58
CA PRO A 29 5.41 4.36 5.92
C PRO A 29 4.00 4.96 6.06
N MET A 30 3.30 5.14 4.94
CA MET A 30 1.92 5.61 4.95
C MET A 30 0.97 4.42 5.16
N PRO A 31 0.23 4.36 6.28
CA PRO A 31 -0.66 3.24 6.53
C PRO A 31 -1.87 3.27 5.59
N MET A 32 -2.21 2.12 5.04
CA MET A 32 -3.40 1.93 4.22
C MET A 32 -4.50 1.24 5.02
N TYR A 33 -5.72 1.77 4.95
CA TYR A 33 -6.87 1.26 5.71
C TYR A 33 -8.02 0.89 4.77
N ILE A 34 -8.71 -0.22 5.08
CA ILE A 34 -9.99 -0.56 4.47
C ILE A 34 -11.10 -0.04 5.39
N ALA A 35 -11.84 0.97 4.94
CA ALA A 35 -12.94 1.54 5.71
C ALA A 35 -14.27 0.81 5.39
N PHE A 36 -15.01 0.42 6.43
CA PHE A 36 -16.34 -0.15 6.32
C PHE A 36 -17.22 0.30 7.50
N PRO A 37 -18.55 0.36 7.33
CA PRO A 37 -19.45 0.76 8.41
C PRO A 37 -19.34 -0.19 9.61
N PRO A 38 -19.38 0.31 10.85
CA PRO A 38 -19.25 -0.51 12.07
C PRO A 38 -20.47 -1.40 12.38
N ASN A 39 -21.34 -1.67 11.39
CA ASN A 39 -22.54 -2.46 11.61
C ASN A 39 -22.17 -3.92 11.95
N ARG A 40 -22.80 -4.42 13.01
CA ARG A 40 -22.49 -5.63 13.80
C ARG A 40 -22.35 -6.95 13.02
N HIS A 41 -22.74 -6.99 11.75
CA HIS A 41 -22.66 -8.17 10.89
C HIS A 41 -21.91 -7.85 9.61
N ILE A 42 -20.58 -7.88 9.67
CA ILE A 42 -19.73 -7.98 8.48
C ILE A 42 -20.16 -9.24 7.74
N SER A 43 -20.73 -9.09 6.54
CA SER A 43 -21.16 -10.22 5.72
C SER A 43 -19.98 -11.11 5.37
N ALA A 44 -20.22 -12.40 5.16
CA ALA A 44 -19.17 -13.33 4.74
C ALA A 44 -18.46 -12.84 3.46
N LYS A 45 -19.21 -12.24 2.53
CA LYS A 45 -18.67 -11.67 1.30
C LYS A 45 -17.69 -10.51 1.56
N LEU A 46 -17.99 -9.63 2.53
CA LEU A 46 -17.10 -8.52 2.88
C LEU A 46 -15.81 -9.03 3.55
N ARG A 47 -15.89 -10.09 4.38
CA ARG A 47 -14.68 -10.72 4.96
C ARG A 47 -13.76 -11.27 3.88
N VAL A 48 -14.31 -12.09 2.98
CA VAL A 48 -13.54 -12.66 1.85
C VAL A 48 -12.92 -11.56 0.98
N PHE A 49 -13.65 -10.45 0.76
CA PHE A 49 -13.10 -9.31 0.05
C PHE A 49 -11.94 -8.64 0.79
N ILE A 50 -12.07 -8.42 2.10
CA ILE A 50 -11.00 -7.84 2.94
C ILE A 50 -9.77 -8.76 2.92
N ASP A 51 -9.95 -10.06 3.09
CA ASP A 51 -8.87 -11.05 3.10
C ASP A 51 -8.14 -11.06 1.75
N TRP A 52 -8.89 -11.07 0.64
CA TRP A 52 -8.33 -10.99 -0.70
C TRP A 52 -7.54 -9.69 -0.96
N VAL A 53 -8.07 -8.53 -0.54
CA VAL A 53 -7.35 -7.26 -0.66
C VAL A 53 -6.07 -7.28 0.18
N ALA A 54 -6.11 -7.83 1.40
CA ALA A 54 -4.93 -7.94 2.24
C ALA A 54 -3.84 -8.79 1.59
N GLU A 55 -4.20 -9.93 1.00
CA GLU A 55 -3.28 -10.80 0.26
C GLU A 55 -2.70 -10.12 -1.00
N LEU A 56 -3.53 -9.37 -1.73
CA LEU A 56 -3.08 -8.62 -2.90
C LEU A 56 -2.08 -7.53 -2.51
N MET A 57 -2.38 -6.77 -1.45
CA MET A 57 -1.50 -5.70 -1.00
C MET A 57 -0.20 -6.21 -0.39
N ALA A 58 -0.19 -7.40 0.23
CA ALA A 58 1.05 -8.03 0.69
C ALA A 58 2.06 -8.30 -0.45
N GLN A 59 1.59 -8.48 -1.69
CA GLN A 59 2.45 -8.66 -2.87
C GLN A 59 2.93 -7.34 -3.47
N GLN A 60 2.12 -6.29 -3.39
CA GLN A 60 2.37 -5.01 -4.06
C GLN A 60 3.10 -3.99 -3.17
N ALA A 61 2.85 -4.04 -1.87
CA ALA A 61 3.42 -3.17 -0.86
C ALA A 61 3.67 -4.02 0.40
N PRO A 62 4.81 -4.74 0.49
CA PRO A 62 5.11 -5.52 1.68
C PRO A 62 5.04 -4.60 2.90
N VAL A 63 4.27 -5.01 3.91
CA VAL A 63 4.06 -4.22 5.13
C VAL A 63 5.43 -3.86 5.69
N ALA A 64 5.83 -2.60 5.54
CA ALA A 64 7.07 -2.11 6.10
C ALA A 64 6.98 -2.30 7.62
N ASP A 65 7.86 -3.13 8.18
CA ASP A 65 7.91 -3.39 9.61
C ASP A 65 8.12 -2.05 10.33
N ARG A 66 7.18 -1.70 11.22
CA ARG A 66 7.29 -0.54 12.12
C ARG A 66 8.33 -0.85 13.21
N ARG A 67 9.56 -1.18 12.83
CA ARG A 67 10.69 -1.36 13.74
C ARG A 67 11.83 -0.47 13.30
N GLY A 68 11.83 0.74 13.83
CA GLY A 68 12.90 1.71 13.66
C GLY A 68 12.56 2.99 14.40
N SER A 69 12.63 2.93 15.73
CA SER A 69 12.93 4.10 16.57
C SER A 69 14.38 4.01 17.01
#